data_AF-A0A4S4KEY7-F1
#
_entry.id   AF-A0A4S4KEY7-F1
#
_cell.length_a   1.000
_cell.length_b   1.000
_cell.length_c   1.000
_cell.angle_alpha   90.00
_cell.angle_beta   90.00
_cell.angle_gamma   90.00
#
_symmetry.space_group_name_H-M   'P 1'
#
loop_
_entity.id
_entity.type
_entity.pdbx_description
1 polymer ?
#
loop_
_entity_poly.entity_id
_entity_poly.type
_entity_poly.pdbx_seq_one_letter_code
_entity_poly.pdbx_strand_id
1 'polypeptide(L)'
;MLPEVHGLQTRLAAHAADPAGYEGGQGYWDDFCLANFLEGVCYRYIAHPEPNVIVDTKDEQLGVPREEAQARSLAALQLVLDNGPKIELDHQFVYYAHFEMGQLHACMGKKDEARKHFDLVLSGKPLEVNSSTRKGKYSLESLLMMRTHAAVEALDHGQPV
;
A
#
# COMPACT_ATOMS: atom_id res chain seq x y z
N MET A 1 9.18 4.10 -12.30
CA MET A 1 8.21 3.30 -11.50
C MET A 1 6.78 3.79 -11.68
N LEU A 2 6.47 5.08 -11.45
CA LEU A 2 5.12 5.62 -11.72
C LEU A 2 4.65 5.48 -13.18
N PRO A 3 5.47 5.77 -14.22
CA PRO A 3 5.04 5.57 -15.61
C PRO A 3 4.60 4.13 -15.92
N GLU A 4 5.32 3.15 -15.37
CA GLU A 4 5.03 1.73 -15.54
C GLU A 4 3.73 1.33 -14.81
N VAL A 5 3.52 1.85 -13.59
CA VAL A 5 2.28 1.67 -12.83
C VAL A 5 1.09 2.26 -13.56
N HIS A 6 1.19 3.50 -14.06
CA HIS A 6 0.12 4.14 -14.83
C HIS A 6 -0.16 3.39 -16.15
N GLY A 7 0.88 2.82 -16.78
CA GLY A 7 0.73 1.96 -17.94
C GLY A 7 -0.09 0.71 -17.62
N LEU A 8 0.19 0.03 -16.51
CA LEU A 8 -0.59 -1.12 -16.04
C LEU A 8 -2.03 -0.73 -15.70
N GLN A 9 -2.24 0.37 -14.98
CA GLN A 9 -3.58 0.86 -14.66
C GLN A 9 -4.40 1.19 -15.91
N THR A 10 -3.78 1.76 -16.95
CA THR A 10 -4.44 2.02 -18.23
C THR A 10 -4.91 0.72 -18.89
N ARG A 11 -4.08 -0.33 -18.85
CA ARG A 11 -4.46 -1.67 -19.34
C ARG A 11 -5.63 -2.24 -18.53
N LEU A 12 -5.55 -2.20 -17.20
CA LEU A 12 -6.61 -2.69 -16.32
C LEU A 12 -7.92 -1.91 -16.48
N ALA A 13 -7.85 -0.60 -16.71
CA ALA A 13 -9.02 0.24 -16.94
C ALA A 13 -9.80 -0.19 -18.20
N ALA A 14 -9.09 -0.64 -19.25
CA ALA A 14 -9.72 -1.16 -20.47
C ALA A 14 -10.55 -2.44 -20.21
N HIS A 15 -10.25 -3.18 -19.14
CA HIS A 15 -10.94 -4.39 -18.73
C HIS A 15 -11.83 -4.19 -17.48
N ALA A 16 -12.01 -2.97 -16.98
CA ALA A 16 -12.77 -2.72 -15.75
C ALA A 16 -14.25 -3.12 -15.84
N ALA A 17 -14.85 -3.01 -17.03
CA ALA A 17 -16.23 -3.43 -17.27
C ALA A 17 -16.36 -4.96 -17.46
N ASP A 18 -15.28 -5.63 -17.86
CA ASP A 18 -15.21 -7.08 -18.02
C ASP A 18 -13.86 -7.64 -17.55
N PRO A 19 -13.68 -7.79 -16.22
CA PRO A 19 -12.44 -8.32 -15.65
C PRO A 19 -12.06 -9.72 -16.16
N ALA A 20 -13.05 -10.51 -16.59
CA ALA A 20 -12.82 -11.85 -17.15
C ALA A 20 -12.15 -11.80 -18.55
N GLY A 21 -12.14 -10.64 -19.21
CA GLY A 21 -11.41 -10.42 -20.46
C GLY A 21 -9.91 -10.14 -20.27
N TYR A 22 -9.42 -9.99 -19.03
CA TYR A 22 -8.02 -9.66 -18.74
C TYR A 22 -7.15 -10.92 -18.64
N GLU A 23 -6.02 -10.96 -19.36
CA GLU A 23 -5.01 -12.04 -19.32
C GLU A 23 -5.61 -13.47 -19.35
N GLY A 24 -6.62 -13.70 -20.20
CA GLY A 24 -7.28 -15.00 -20.30
C GLY A 24 -8.24 -15.32 -19.15
N GLY A 25 -8.69 -14.30 -18.42
CA GLY A 25 -9.66 -14.37 -17.33
C GLY A 25 -9.07 -14.60 -15.95
N GLN A 26 -7.81 -14.22 -15.74
CA GLN A 26 -7.10 -14.46 -14.48
C GLN A 26 -6.34 -13.21 -14.01
N GLY A 27 -6.19 -13.06 -12.69
CA GLY A 27 -5.25 -12.12 -12.08
C GLY A 27 -5.65 -10.64 -12.16
N TYR A 28 -6.82 -10.29 -12.68
CA TYR A 28 -7.25 -8.88 -12.78
C TYR A 28 -7.20 -8.16 -11.42
N TRP A 29 -7.77 -8.76 -10.38
CA TRP A 29 -7.83 -8.14 -9.05
C TRP A 29 -6.48 -8.14 -8.34
N ASP A 30 -5.65 -9.16 -8.55
CA ASP A 30 -4.28 -9.20 -8.06
C ASP A 30 -3.44 -8.07 -8.67
N ASP A 31 -3.47 -7.91 -10.01
CA ASP A 31 -2.75 -6.84 -10.71
C ASP A 31 -3.33 -5.46 -10.40
N PHE A 32 -4.65 -5.35 -10.25
CA PHE A 32 -5.30 -4.12 -9.82
C PHE A 32 -4.81 -3.68 -8.44
N CYS A 33 -4.81 -4.58 -7.47
CA CYS A 33 -4.34 -4.28 -6.13
C CYS A 33 -2.82 -4.03 -6.10
N LEU A 34 -2.03 -4.77 -6.88
CA LEU A 34 -0.60 -4.53 -7.04
C LEU A 34 -0.31 -3.13 -7.59
N ALA A 35 -0.98 -2.75 -8.69
CA ALA A 35 -0.77 -1.45 -9.34
C ALA A 35 -1.09 -0.29 -8.39
N ASN A 36 -2.25 -0.34 -7.73
CA ASN A 36 -2.67 0.69 -6.77
C ASN A 36 -1.80 0.70 -5.51
N PHE A 37 -1.34 -0.46 -5.05
CA PHE A 37 -0.38 -0.54 -3.93
C PHE A 37 0.94 0.14 -4.27
N LEU A 38 1.51 -0.14 -5.45
CA LEU A 38 2.76 0.47 -5.90
C LEU A 38 2.63 1.98 -6.14
N GLU A 39 1.49 2.43 -6.68
CA GLU A 39 1.17 3.86 -6.78
C GLU A 39 1.17 4.52 -5.40
N GLY A 40 0.46 3.91 -4.44
CA GLY A 40 0.41 4.33 -3.05
C GLY A 40 1.80 4.51 -2.44
N VAL A 41 2.65 3.50 -2.58
CA VAL A 41 4.04 3.50 -2.12
C VAL A 41 4.85 4.61 -2.77
N CYS A 42 4.76 4.78 -4.09
CA CYS A 42 5.45 5.84 -4.83
C CYS A 42 5.10 7.23 -4.30
N TYR A 43 3.80 7.55 -4.22
CA TYR A 43 3.38 8.87 -3.78
C TYR A 43 3.70 9.14 -2.30
N ARG A 44 3.73 8.10 -1.44
CA ARG A 44 4.23 8.24 -0.07
C ARG A 44 5.69 8.70 -0.06
N TYR A 45 6.55 8.10 -0.90
CA TYR A 45 7.95 8.51 -1.01
C TYR A 45 8.12 9.91 -1.63
N ILE A 46 7.25 10.30 -2.55
CA ILE A 46 7.24 11.67 -3.10
C ILE A 46 6.84 12.68 -2.02
N ALA A 47 5.81 12.37 -1.23
CA ALA A 47 5.34 13.24 -0.15
C ALA A 47 6.36 13.37 0.99
N HIS A 48 6.94 12.23 1.38
CA HIS A 48 7.85 12.07 2.50
C HIS A 48 9.03 11.18 2.10
N PRO A 49 10.06 11.76 1.46
CA PRO A 49 11.30 11.05 1.15
C PRO A 49 12.00 10.60 2.43
N GLU A 50 12.69 9.45 2.38
CA GLU A 50 13.50 9.00 3.52
C GLU A 50 14.62 10.01 3.82
N PRO A 51 15.01 10.21 5.09
CA PRO A 51 16.01 11.21 5.48
C PRO A 51 17.36 11.08 4.76
N ASN A 52 17.71 9.88 4.31
CA ASN A 52 19.00 9.58 3.65
C ASN A 52 18.88 9.40 2.13
N VAL A 53 17.72 9.70 1.53
CA VAL A 53 17.56 9.61 0.06
C VAL A 53 18.28 10.79 -0.60
N ILE A 54 19.33 10.46 -1.35
CA ILE A 54 19.98 11.40 -2.26
C ILE A 54 19.08 11.53 -3.48
N VAL A 55 18.32 12.62 -3.55
CA VAL A 55 17.54 12.95 -4.75
C VAL A 55 18.53 13.44 -5.80
N ASP A 56 18.73 12.69 -6.87
CA ASP A 56 19.43 13.22 -8.04
C ASP A 56 18.55 14.31 -8.64
N THR A 57 18.95 15.56 -8.45
CA THR A 57 18.24 16.76 -8.95
C THR A 57 18.08 16.79 -10.46
N LYS A 58 18.68 15.84 -11.20
CA LYS A 58 18.53 15.70 -12.64
C LYS A 58 17.33 14.84 -13.06
N ASP A 59 16.87 13.95 -12.19
CA ASP A 59 15.62 13.23 -12.41
C ASP A 59 14.47 14.11 -11.96
N GLU A 60 13.48 14.27 -12.84
CA GLU A 60 12.33 15.13 -12.71
C GLU A 60 11.78 15.12 -11.27
N GLN A 61 11.93 16.23 -10.55
CA GLN A 61 10.99 16.52 -9.49
C GLN A 61 9.63 16.48 -10.17
N LEU A 62 8.81 15.46 -9.87
CA LEU A 62 7.48 15.26 -10.48
C LEU A 62 6.55 16.48 -10.32
N GLY A 63 6.98 17.51 -9.59
CA GLY A 63 6.28 18.78 -9.41
C GLY A 63 5.03 18.64 -8.55
N VAL A 64 4.77 17.44 -8.01
CA VAL A 64 3.58 17.13 -7.23
C VAL A 64 3.74 17.74 -5.84
N PRO A 65 2.84 18.65 -5.42
CA PRO A 65 2.82 19.17 -4.06
C PRO A 65 2.71 18.05 -3.04
N ARG A 66 3.36 18.21 -1.88
CA ARG A 66 3.36 17.20 -0.80
C ARG A 66 1.93 16.75 -0.44
N GLU A 67 1.02 17.68 -0.24
CA GLU A 67 -0.37 17.38 0.15
C GLU A 67 -1.11 16.59 -0.94
N GLU A 68 -0.86 16.91 -2.21
CA GLU A 68 -1.42 16.17 -3.33
C GLU A 68 -0.86 14.75 -3.40
N ALA A 69 0.45 14.57 -3.19
CA ALA A 69 1.08 13.26 -3.13
C ALA A 69 0.55 12.43 -1.94
N GLN A 70 0.37 13.04 -0.76
CA GLN A 70 -0.27 12.37 0.38
C GLN A 70 -1.69 11.90 0.03
N ALA A 71 -2.51 12.77 -0.59
CA ALA A 71 -3.88 12.44 -0.96
C ALA A 71 -3.94 11.31 -2.00
N ARG A 72 -3.08 11.36 -3.03
CA ARG A 72 -2.99 10.30 -4.05
C ARG A 72 -2.53 8.98 -3.43
N SER A 73 -1.55 9.02 -2.53
CA SER A 73 -1.07 7.83 -1.84
C SER A 73 -2.18 7.17 -1.02
N LEU A 74 -2.92 7.94 -0.21
CA LEU A 74 -4.05 7.42 0.57
C LEU A 74 -5.15 6.86 -0.34
N ALA A 75 -5.51 7.56 -1.41
CA ALA A 75 -6.55 7.11 -2.33
C ALA A 75 -6.19 5.77 -2.99
N ALA A 76 -4.94 5.63 -3.45
CA ALA A 76 -4.46 4.40 -4.08
C ALA A 76 -4.43 3.23 -3.08
N LEU A 77 -3.93 3.44 -1.85
CA LEU A 77 -3.94 2.41 -0.81
C LEU A 77 -5.36 2.03 -0.38
N GLN A 78 -6.30 2.98 -0.35
CA GLN A 78 -7.70 2.70 -0.04
C GLN A 78 -8.34 1.82 -1.12
N LEU A 79 -8.03 2.02 -2.40
CA LEU A 79 -8.51 1.15 -3.47
C LEU A 79 -8.06 -0.31 -3.29
N VAL A 80 -6.87 -0.55 -2.74
CA VAL A 80 -6.39 -1.89 -2.39
C VAL A 80 -7.24 -2.50 -1.29
N LEU A 81 -7.56 -1.73 -0.24
CA LEU A 81 -8.40 -2.23 0.86
C LEU A 81 -9.84 -2.52 0.40
N ASP A 82 -10.41 -1.63 -0.41
CA ASP A 82 -11.78 -1.76 -0.93
C ASP A 82 -11.95 -2.97 -1.85
N ASN A 83 -10.89 -3.34 -2.58
CA ASN A 83 -10.89 -4.47 -3.51
C ASN A 83 -10.13 -5.69 -2.99
N GLY A 84 -9.55 -5.62 -1.79
CA GLY A 84 -8.84 -6.70 -1.12
C GLY A 84 -9.59 -8.02 -1.06
N PRO A 85 -10.92 -8.05 -0.79
CA PRO A 85 -11.72 -9.27 -0.81
C PRO A 85 -11.79 -10.00 -2.16
N LYS A 86 -11.42 -9.33 -3.27
CA LYS A 86 -11.49 -9.86 -4.63
C LYS A 86 -10.16 -10.43 -5.12
N ILE A 87 -9.08 -10.24 -4.37
CA ILE A 87 -7.75 -10.78 -4.68
C ILE A 87 -7.79 -12.31 -4.64
N GLU A 88 -7.11 -12.97 -5.58
CA GLU A 88 -7.11 -14.44 -5.67
C GLU A 88 -5.86 -15.05 -5.01
N LEU A 89 -4.71 -14.39 -5.12
CA LEU A 89 -3.41 -14.93 -4.70
C LEU A 89 -2.72 -13.99 -3.69
N ASP A 90 -2.48 -12.74 -4.08
CA ASP A 90 -1.56 -11.82 -3.41
C ASP A 90 -2.17 -10.98 -2.27
N HIS A 91 -2.92 -11.65 -1.40
CA HIS A 91 -3.64 -10.96 -0.33
C HIS A 91 -2.74 -10.23 0.67
N GLN A 92 -1.43 -10.50 0.67
CA GLN A 92 -0.44 -9.74 1.45
C GLN A 92 -0.56 -8.23 1.22
N PHE A 93 -0.99 -7.79 0.04
CA PHE A 93 -1.18 -6.36 -0.27
C PHE A 93 -2.19 -5.67 0.64
N VAL A 94 -3.20 -6.37 1.17
CA VAL A 94 -4.15 -5.80 2.12
C VAL A 94 -3.45 -5.43 3.43
N TYR A 95 -2.61 -6.32 3.94
CA TYR A 95 -1.86 -6.11 5.18
C TYR A 95 -0.79 -5.02 5.00
N TYR A 96 -0.05 -5.06 3.89
CA TYR A 96 0.93 -4.04 3.57
C TYR A 96 0.28 -2.69 3.31
N ALA A 97 -0.92 -2.63 2.71
CA ALA A 97 -1.63 -1.36 2.54
C ALA A 97 -1.98 -0.71 3.89
N HIS A 98 -2.41 -1.48 4.89
CA HIS A 98 -2.57 -0.95 6.23
C HIS A 98 -1.26 -0.42 6.80
N PHE A 99 -0.16 -1.17 6.68
CA PHE A 99 1.14 -0.72 7.15
C PHE A 99 1.59 0.59 6.48
N GLU A 100 1.44 0.71 5.16
CA GLU A 100 1.82 1.91 4.40
C GLU A 100 0.93 3.12 4.73
N MET A 101 -0.37 2.91 4.93
CA MET A 101 -1.27 3.97 5.44
C MET A 101 -0.86 4.42 6.85
N GLY A 102 -0.44 3.48 7.70
CA GLY A 102 0.09 3.77 9.04
C GLY A 102 1.33 4.66 9.00
N GLN A 103 2.31 4.32 8.15
CA GLN A 103 3.51 5.14 7.95
C GLN A 103 3.15 6.53 7.43
N LEU A 104 2.29 6.62 6.40
CA LEU A 104 1.88 7.91 5.85
C LEU A 104 1.18 8.79 6.88
N HIS A 105 0.25 8.24 7.66
CA HIS A 105 -0.39 8.98 8.75
C HIS A 105 0.59 9.44 9.81
N ALA A 106 1.60 8.64 10.15
CA ALA A 106 2.65 9.03 11.07
C ALA A 106 3.47 10.22 10.52
N CYS A 107 3.86 10.18 9.25
CA CYS A 107 4.55 11.29 8.58
C CYS A 107 3.70 12.57 8.51
N MET A 108 2.38 12.44 8.45
CA MET A 108 1.43 13.57 8.53
C MET A 108 1.21 14.09 9.96
N GLY A 109 1.84 13.48 10.98
CA GLY A 109 1.65 13.80 12.39
C GLY A 109 0.33 13.26 12.99
N LYS A 110 -0.42 12.44 12.25
CA LYS A 110 -1.69 11.84 12.67
C LYS A 110 -1.45 10.53 13.42
N LYS A 111 -0.85 10.63 14.61
CA LYS A 111 -0.40 9.46 15.38
C LYS A 111 -1.50 8.45 15.71
N ASP A 112 -2.69 8.93 16.06
CA ASP A 112 -3.81 8.04 16.42
C ASP A 112 -4.29 7.21 15.22
N GLU A 113 -4.37 7.82 14.03
CA GLU A 113 -4.72 7.10 12.80
C GLU A 113 -3.61 6.13 12.40
N ALA A 114 -2.35 6.54 12.52
CA ALA A 114 -1.21 5.65 12.28
C ALA A 114 -1.28 4.40 13.17
N ARG A 115 -1.55 4.60 14.48
CA ARG A 115 -1.66 3.52 15.45
C ARG A 115 -2.78 2.54 15.12
N LYS A 116 -3.97 3.03 14.73
CA LYS A 116 -5.09 2.16 14.31
C LYS A 116 -4.68 1.21 13.18
N HIS A 117 -3.99 1.74 12.16
CA HIS A 117 -3.52 0.94 11.03
C HIS A 117 -2.47 -0.09 11.45
N PHE A 118 -1.50 0.28 12.30
CA PHE A 118 -0.51 -0.66 12.82
C PHE A 118 -1.14 -1.74 13.71
N ASP A 119 -2.09 -1.39 14.56
CA ASP A 119 -2.79 -2.34 15.43
C ASP A 119 -3.60 -3.35 14.61
N LEU A 120 -4.15 -2.97 13.46
CA LEU A 120 -4.81 -3.91 12.53
C LEU A 120 -3.83 -4.97 12.01
N VAL A 121 -2.62 -4.57 11.61
CA VAL A 121 -1.57 -5.49 11.16
C VAL A 121 -1.10 -6.39 12.30
N LEU A 122 -0.82 -5.81 13.47
CA LEU A 122 -0.36 -6.55 14.66
C LEU A 122 -1.43 -7.46 15.27
N SER A 123 -2.71 -7.21 14.99
CA SER A 123 -3.81 -8.03 15.52
C SER A 123 -3.69 -9.50 15.10
N GLY A 124 -2.99 -9.78 13.98
CA GLY A 124 -2.88 -11.11 13.40
C GLY A 124 -4.23 -11.69 12.95
N LYS A 125 -5.30 -10.89 13.01
CA LYS A 125 -6.62 -11.31 12.53
C LYS A 125 -6.59 -11.29 11.00
N PRO A 126 -7.29 -12.23 10.35
CA PRO A 126 -7.44 -12.14 8.92
C PRO A 126 -8.16 -10.85 8.56
N LEU A 127 -7.49 -9.99 7.79
CA LEU A 127 -8.06 -8.75 7.25
C LEU A 127 -8.76 -8.99 5.91
N GLU A 128 -8.65 -10.21 5.39
CA GLU A 128 -9.29 -10.69 4.17
C GLU A 128 -10.62 -11.40 4.47
N VAL A 129 -11.64 -11.15 3.65
CA VAL A 129 -13.01 -11.69 3.83
C VAL A 129 -13.06 -13.21 3.55
N ASN A 130 -12.14 -13.74 2.75
CA ASN A 130 -12.07 -15.17 2.42
C ASN A 130 -11.13 -16.00 3.33
N SER A 131 -10.92 -15.52 4.56
CA SER A 131 -10.01 -16.14 5.52
C SER A 131 -10.42 -17.53 6.04
N SER A 132 -11.67 -17.95 5.80
CA SER A 132 -12.16 -19.28 6.15
C SER A 132 -11.38 -20.42 5.50
N THR A 133 -10.62 -20.14 4.43
CA THR A 133 -9.89 -21.15 3.64
C THR A 133 -8.38 -21.12 3.88
N ARG A 134 -7.83 -20.05 4.47
CA ARG A 134 -6.38 -19.91 4.68
C ARG A 134 -5.97 -20.35 6.09
N LYS A 135 -5.52 -21.60 6.20
CA LYS A 135 -4.71 -22.06 7.34
C LYS A 135 -3.25 -21.78 7.06
N GLY A 136 -2.65 -20.82 7.76
CA GLY A 136 -1.21 -20.57 7.73
C GLY A 136 -0.85 -19.10 7.65
N LYS A 137 0.46 -18.83 7.63
CA LYS A 137 0.99 -17.47 7.49
C LYS A 137 0.81 -16.97 6.05
N TYR A 138 0.53 -15.69 5.88
CA TYR A 138 0.60 -15.08 4.54
C TYR A 138 2.06 -14.78 4.17
N SER A 139 2.31 -14.61 2.87
CA SER A 139 3.63 -14.27 2.35
C SER A 139 4.19 -13.03 3.05
N LEU A 140 5.45 -13.13 3.52
CA LEU A 140 6.17 -12.04 4.19
C LEU A 140 5.54 -11.53 5.50
N GLU A 141 4.60 -12.27 6.11
CA GLU A 141 3.97 -11.89 7.39
C GLU A 141 4.99 -11.59 8.49
N SER A 142 5.98 -12.46 8.70
CA SER A 142 6.96 -12.28 9.78
C SER A 142 7.82 -11.03 9.59
N LEU A 143 8.11 -10.66 8.33
CA LEU A 143 8.78 -9.41 8.00
C LEU A 143 7.88 -8.21 8.30
N LEU A 144 6.60 -8.28 7.90
CA LEU A 144 5.64 -7.21 8.12
C LEU A 144 5.40 -6.96 9.62
N MET A 145 5.24 -8.03 10.40
CA MET A 145 5.07 -7.94 11.86
C MET A 145 6.28 -7.27 12.51
N MET A 146 7.50 -7.69 12.14
CA MET A 146 8.74 -7.08 12.66
C MET A 146 8.82 -5.59 12.32
N ARG A 147 8.54 -5.22 11.06
CA ARG A 147 8.52 -3.80 10.63
C ARG A 147 7.47 -2.99 11.38
N THR A 148 6.29 -3.57 11.58
CA THR A 148 5.18 -2.90 12.28
C THR A 148 5.50 -2.68 13.76
N HIS A 149 6.13 -3.65 14.43
CA HIS A 149 6.61 -3.46 15.80
C HIS A 149 7.62 -2.31 15.90
N ALA A 150 8.60 -2.26 15.00
CA ALA A 150 9.58 -1.16 14.97
C ALA A 150 8.90 0.20 14.70
N ALA A 151 7.91 0.24 13.81
CA ALA A 151 7.15 1.44 13.51
C ALA A 151 6.33 1.95 14.70
N VAL A 152 5.68 1.05 15.46
CA VAL A 152 4.95 1.42 16.68
C VAL A 152 5.91 1.96 17.75
N GLU A 153 7.05 1.31 17.96
CA GLU A 153 8.07 1.77 18.90
C GLU A 153 8.58 3.17 18.53
N ALA A 154 8.92 3.40 17.26
CA ALA A 154 9.32 4.71 16.76
C ALA A 154 8.22 5.77 16.97
N LEU A 155 6.96 5.43 16.68
CA LEU A 155 5.81 6.32 16.85
C LEU A 155 5.63 6.77 18.32
N ASP A 156 5.76 5.81 19.25
CA ASP A 156 5.62 6.00 20.69
C ASP A 156 6.78 6.86 21.26
N HIS A 157 8.00 6.69 20.72
CA HIS A 157 9.17 7.49 21.08
C HIS A 157 9.29 8.81 20.29
N GLY A 158 8.37 9.11 19.38
CA GLY A 158 8.41 10.32 18.56
C GLY A 158 9.58 10.35 17.56
N GLN A 159 10.11 9.18 17.21
CA GLN A 159 11.11 9.00 16.17
C GLN A 159 10.45 8.93 14.78
N PRO A 160 11.19 9.23 13.71
CA PRO A 160 10.72 8.98 12.34
C PRO A 160 10.39 7.49 12.13
N VAL A 161 9.33 7.23 11.37
CA VAL A 161 8.71 5.91 11.15
C VAL A 161 8.90 5.44 9.71
#